data_AF-A0A8H9G6F3-F1
#
_entry.id   AF-A0A8H9G6F3-F1
#
_cell.length_a   1.000
_cell.length_b   1.000
_cell.length_c   1.000
_cell.angle_alpha   90.00
_cell.angle_beta   90.00
_cell.angle_gamma   90.00
#
_symmetry.space_group_name_H-M   'P 1'
#
loop_
_entity.id
_entity.type
_entity.pdbx_description
1 polymer ?
#
loop_
_entity_poly.entity_id
_entity_poly.type
_entity_poly.pdbx_seq_one_letter_code
_entity_poly.pdbx_strand_id
1 'polypeptide(L)'
;MASDDEPTTKPSFRDTVTAGLVQKALEPVIRAVREEVAAARQEVRDRVGGARTGLVLVGAAVGAALTTSVLLAGFAVAALALALPLWAATGIVFVVFAVATAVLGVVGVRGLRRGVPPVPKDTLRSARERLTADDADASSGA
;
A
#
# COMPACT_ATOMS: atom_id res chain seq x y z
N MET A 1 52.93 -17.39 -28.83
CA MET A 1 51.56 -16.86 -29.00
C MET A 1 50.64 -17.85 -28.31
N ALA A 2 50.11 -17.43 -27.14
CA ALA A 2 49.15 -18.09 -26.24
C ALA A 2 49.58 -19.43 -25.59
N SER A 3 49.74 -19.58 -24.26
CA SER A 3 48.70 -19.49 -23.19
C SER A 3 47.62 -20.55 -23.45
N ASP A 4 47.34 -21.57 -22.62
CA ASP A 4 47.44 -21.70 -21.16
C ASP A 4 47.40 -23.18 -20.71
N ASP A 5 47.93 -23.42 -19.51
CA ASP A 5 47.75 -24.61 -18.67
C ASP A 5 46.27 -24.98 -18.49
N GLU A 6 45.94 -26.27 -18.60
CA GLU A 6 44.66 -26.82 -18.15
C GLU A 6 44.85 -27.61 -16.83
N PRO A 7 44.68 -27.00 -15.65
CA PRO A 7 44.75 -27.72 -14.38
C PRO A 7 43.46 -28.51 -14.17
N THR A 8 43.49 -29.80 -14.50
CA THR A 8 42.43 -30.76 -14.16
C THR A 8 42.41 -31.06 -12.66
N THR A 9 41.89 -30.11 -11.89
CA THR A 9 41.75 -30.25 -10.43
C THR A 9 40.51 -31.09 -10.13
N LYS A 10 40.70 -32.38 -9.84
CA LYS A 10 39.63 -33.22 -9.27
C LYS A 10 39.23 -32.65 -7.90
N PRO A 11 37.93 -32.50 -7.61
CA PRO A 11 37.49 -31.98 -6.32
C PRO A 11 38.02 -32.88 -5.21
N SER A 12 38.75 -32.28 -4.27
CA SER A 12 39.32 -33.01 -3.14
C SER A 12 38.18 -33.44 -2.22
N PHE A 13 38.30 -34.60 -1.58
CA PHE A 13 37.31 -35.09 -0.59
C PHE A 13 37.00 -34.04 0.48
N ARG A 14 37.98 -33.21 0.84
CA ARG A 14 37.81 -32.10 1.78
C ARG A 14 36.85 -31.04 1.26
N ASP A 15 36.89 -30.73 -0.05
CA ASP A 15 35.99 -29.76 -0.70
C ASP A 15 34.54 -30.28 -0.71
N THR A 16 34.37 -31.59 -0.92
CA THR A 16 33.05 -32.23 -0.87
C THR A 16 32.47 -32.23 0.54
N VAL A 17 33.30 -32.48 1.55
CA VAL A 17 32.88 -32.47 2.96
C VAL A 17 32.62 -31.05 3.46
N THR A 18 33.46 -30.07 3.13
CA THR A 18 33.21 -28.65 3.47
C THR A 18 31.97 -28.11 2.77
N ALA A 19 31.77 -28.44 1.48
CA ALA A 19 30.54 -28.10 0.78
C ALA A 19 29.29 -28.73 1.44
N GLY A 20 29.37 -30.00 1.86
CA GLY A 20 28.28 -30.69 2.55
C GLY A 20 27.92 -30.08 3.92
N LEU A 21 28.91 -29.60 4.68
CA LEU A 21 28.68 -28.93 5.97
C LEU A 21 28.08 -27.53 5.80
N VAL A 22 28.57 -26.76 4.83
CA VAL A 22 28.02 -25.45 4.47
C VAL A 22 26.57 -25.59 4.05
N GLN A 23 26.25 -26.59 3.23
CA GLN A 23 24.88 -26.84 2.79
C GLN A 23 23.97 -27.23 3.95
N LYS A 24 24.44 -28.07 4.89
CA LYS A 24 23.66 -28.51 6.06
C LYS A 24 23.44 -27.39 7.08
N ALA A 25 24.34 -26.42 7.18
CA ALA A 25 24.18 -25.22 8.02
C ALA A 25 23.31 -24.13 7.38
N LEU A 26 23.23 -24.09 6.04
CA LEU A 26 22.38 -23.16 5.29
C LEU A 26 20.92 -23.64 5.19
N GLU A 27 20.66 -24.95 5.18
CA GLU A 27 19.33 -25.56 5.11
C GLU A 27 18.30 -24.93 6.11
N PRO A 28 18.63 -24.75 7.41
CA PRO A 28 17.69 -24.19 8.39
C PRO A 28 17.43 -22.70 8.16
N VAL A 29 18.47 -21.97 7.74
CA VAL A 29 18.37 -20.53 7.45
C VAL A 29 17.49 -20.30 6.22
N ILE A 30 17.68 -21.09 5.16
CA ILE A 30 16.85 -21.04 3.95
C ILE A 30 15.40 -21.40 4.29
N ARG A 31 15.19 -22.37 5.17
CA ARG A 31 13.84 -22.75 5.63
C ARG A 31 13.16 -21.62 6.42
N ALA A 32 13.84 -21.02 7.38
CA ALA A 32 13.31 -19.90 8.17
C ALA A 32 12.95 -18.71 7.28
N VAL A 33 13.81 -18.35 6.32
CA VAL A 33 13.51 -17.28 5.36
C VAL A 33 12.27 -17.59 4.51
N ARG A 34 12.10 -18.85 4.07
CA ARG A 34 10.91 -19.25 3.30
C ARG A 34 9.63 -19.18 4.13
N GLU A 35 9.69 -19.58 5.39
CA GLU A 35 8.56 -19.50 6.32
C GLU A 35 8.16 -18.04 6.57
N GLU A 36 9.13 -17.16 6.80
CA GLU A 36 8.86 -15.73 7.01
C GLU A 36 8.30 -15.06 5.75
N VAL A 37 8.82 -15.41 4.57
CA VAL A 37 8.28 -14.94 3.29
C VAL A 37 6.86 -15.46 3.06
N ALA A 38 6.56 -16.70 3.45
CA ALA A 38 5.21 -17.25 3.34
C ALA A 38 4.23 -16.52 4.26
N ALA A 39 4.63 -16.28 5.52
CA ALA A 39 3.83 -15.52 6.49
C ALA A 39 3.60 -14.07 6.01
N ALA A 40 4.64 -13.38 5.55
CA ALA A 40 4.52 -12.04 4.99
C ALA A 40 3.60 -12.00 3.77
N ARG A 41 3.68 -13.00 2.88
CA ARG A 41 2.79 -13.11 1.71
C ARG A 41 1.33 -13.31 2.11
N GLN A 42 1.07 -14.07 3.16
CA GLN A 42 -0.28 -14.27 3.69
C GLN A 42 -0.83 -12.96 4.27
N GLU A 43 -0.07 -12.27 5.10
CA GLU A 43 -0.51 -10.99 5.68
C GLU A 43 -0.75 -9.91 4.61
N VAL A 44 0.11 -9.84 3.58
CA VAL A 44 -0.11 -8.95 2.43
C VAL A 44 -1.41 -9.32 1.71
N ARG A 45 -1.70 -10.61 1.49
CA ARG A 45 -2.94 -11.05 0.84
C ARG A 45 -4.18 -10.69 1.66
N ASP A 46 -4.13 -10.87 2.97
CA ASP A 46 -5.25 -10.56 3.86
C ASP A 46 -5.52 -9.05 3.89
N ARG A 47 -4.47 -8.22 3.96
CA ARG A 47 -4.61 -6.76 3.87
C ARG A 47 -5.10 -6.29 2.50
N VAL A 48 -4.63 -6.91 1.41
CA VAL A 48 -5.00 -6.54 0.03
C VAL A 48 -6.42 -7.02 -0.31
N GLY A 49 -6.84 -8.19 0.17
CA GLY A 49 -8.13 -8.80 -0.11
C GLY A 49 -9.29 -7.91 0.34
N GLY A 50 -9.25 -7.44 1.59
CA GLY A 50 -10.25 -6.52 2.12
C GLY A 50 -10.24 -5.15 1.43
N ALA A 51 -9.06 -4.64 1.09
CA ALA A 51 -8.91 -3.34 0.43
C ALA A 51 -9.45 -3.33 -1.02
N ARG A 52 -9.39 -4.46 -1.74
CA ARG A 52 -9.85 -4.55 -3.13
C ARG A 52 -11.34 -4.27 -3.28
N THR A 53 -12.17 -4.94 -2.49
CA THR A 53 -13.63 -4.74 -2.55
C THR A 53 -14.01 -3.32 -2.15
N GLY A 54 -13.35 -2.78 -1.12
CA GLY A 54 -13.54 -1.39 -0.70
C GLY A 54 -13.20 -0.39 -1.81
N LEU A 55 -12.08 -0.58 -2.50
CA LEU A 55 -11.66 0.31 -3.59
C LEU A 55 -12.61 0.29 -4.78
N VAL A 56 -13.14 -0.88 -5.14
CA VAL A 56 -14.13 -1.03 -6.22
C VAL A 56 -15.43 -0.31 -5.89
N LEU A 57 -15.94 -0.48 -4.66
CA LEU A 57 -17.17 0.18 -4.21
C LEU A 57 -17.01 1.69 -4.14
N VAL A 58 -15.88 2.18 -3.62
CA VAL A 58 -15.57 3.62 -3.61
C VAL A 58 -15.46 4.15 -5.04
N GLY A 59 -14.80 3.43 -5.94
CA GLY A 59 -14.71 3.79 -7.35
C GLY A 59 -16.09 3.86 -8.02
N ALA A 60 -16.95 2.88 -7.79
CA ALA A 60 -18.32 2.86 -8.30
C ALA A 60 -19.17 4.02 -7.74
N ALA A 61 -19.05 4.32 -6.44
CA ALA A 61 -19.74 5.43 -5.81
C ALA A 61 -19.30 6.79 -6.37
N VAL A 62 -17.99 6.99 -6.56
CA VAL A 62 -17.44 8.21 -7.18
C VAL A 62 -17.91 8.33 -8.63
N GLY A 63 -17.87 7.23 -9.40
CA GLY A 63 -18.38 7.21 -10.77
C GLY A 63 -19.86 7.58 -10.86
N ALA A 64 -20.71 6.97 -10.01
CA ALA A 64 -22.13 7.30 -9.94
C ALA A 64 -22.36 8.76 -9.56
N ALA A 65 -21.64 9.28 -8.55
CA ALA A 65 -21.74 10.68 -8.13
C ALA A 65 -21.38 11.66 -9.26
N LEU A 66 -20.33 11.37 -10.04
CA LEU A 66 -19.94 12.18 -11.20
C LEU A 66 -21.01 12.15 -12.29
N THR A 67 -21.51 10.97 -12.65
CA THR A 67 -22.58 10.83 -13.66
C THR A 67 -23.84 11.59 -13.25
N THR A 68 -24.29 11.41 -11.99
CA THR A 68 -25.44 12.15 -11.47
C THR A 68 -25.19 13.66 -11.46
N SER A 69 -23.97 14.11 -11.13
CA SER A 69 -23.61 15.54 -11.15
C SER A 69 -23.71 16.14 -12.55
N VAL A 70 -23.26 15.42 -13.59
CA VAL A 70 -23.37 15.88 -14.99
C VAL A 70 -24.84 15.97 -15.42
N LEU A 71 -25.66 14.96 -15.10
CA LEU A 71 -27.09 14.98 -15.40
C LEU A 71 -27.80 16.14 -14.69
N LEU A 72 -27.47 16.37 -13.42
CA LEU A 72 -28.01 17.47 -12.63
C LEU A 72 -27.63 18.84 -13.20
N ALA A 73 -26.36 19.01 -13.61
CA ALA A 73 -25.91 20.24 -14.26
C ALA A 73 -26.67 20.48 -15.58
N GLY A 74 -26.81 19.46 -16.43
CA GLY A 74 -27.58 19.55 -17.67
C GLY A 74 -29.05 19.91 -17.43
N PHE A 75 -29.69 19.26 -16.45
CA PHE A 75 -31.06 19.59 -16.03
C PHE A 75 -31.19 21.05 -15.55
N ALA A 76 -30.27 21.51 -14.70
CA ALA A 76 -30.27 22.89 -14.20
C ALA A 76 -30.09 23.91 -15.34
N VAL A 77 -29.20 23.64 -16.30
CA VAL A 77 -29.03 24.48 -17.49
C VAL A 77 -30.33 24.52 -18.31
N ALA A 78 -30.93 23.37 -18.57
CA ALA A 78 -32.18 23.28 -19.33
C ALA A 78 -33.32 24.05 -18.65
N ALA A 79 -33.44 23.94 -17.31
CA ALA A 79 -34.44 24.67 -16.54
C ALA A 79 -34.21 26.19 -16.58
N LEU A 80 -32.96 26.66 -16.41
CA LEU A 80 -32.63 28.08 -16.46
C LEU A 80 -32.75 28.67 -17.88
N ALA A 81 -32.49 27.86 -18.91
CA ALA A 81 -32.64 28.26 -20.30
C ALA A 81 -34.10 28.58 -20.69
N LEU A 82 -35.08 28.20 -19.87
CA LEU A 82 -36.49 28.63 -20.04
C LEU A 82 -36.69 30.13 -19.74
N ALA A 83 -35.80 30.74 -18.95
CA ALA A 83 -35.91 32.13 -18.52
C ALA A 83 -34.74 33.02 -18.97
N LEU A 84 -33.58 32.42 -19.30
CA LEU A 84 -32.33 33.12 -19.63
C LEU A 84 -31.74 32.58 -20.95
N PRO A 85 -30.93 33.37 -21.66
CA PRO A 85 -30.20 32.85 -22.81
C PRO A 85 -29.21 31.76 -22.38
N LEU A 86 -28.97 30.79 -23.27
CA LEU A 86 -28.21 29.57 -22.97
C LEU A 86 -26.83 29.85 -22.37
N TRP A 87 -26.12 30.87 -22.85
CA TRP A 87 -24.78 31.24 -22.36
C TRP A 87 -24.80 31.71 -20.89
N ALA A 88 -25.86 32.41 -20.48
CA ALA A 88 -26.00 32.88 -19.09
C ALA A 88 -26.38 31.71 -18.17
N ALA A 89 -27.30 30.85 -18.62
CA ALA A 89 -27.68 29.64 -17.89
C ALA A 89 -26.48 28.70 -17.67
N THR A 90 -25.71 28.41 -18.72
CA THR A 90 -24.49 27.57 -18.61
C THR A 90 -23.44 28.21 -17.72
N GLY A 91 -23.21 29.53 -17.84
CA GLY A 91 -22.26 30.25 -16.99
C GLY A 91 -22.62 30.19 -15.51
N ILE A 92 -23.88 30.40 -15.15
CA ILE A 92 -24.36 30.35 -13.76
C ILE A 92 -24.18 28.94 -13.18
N VAL A 93 -24.66 27.91 -13.87
CA VAL A 93 -24.55 26.52 -13.40
C VAL A 93 -23.08 26.11 -13.26
N PHE A 94 -22.23 26.50 -14.22
CA PHE A 94 -20.80 26.24 -14.16
C PHE A 94 -20.15 26.84 -12.90
N VAL A 95 -20.42 28.11 -12.59
CA VAL A 95 -19.87 28.76 -11.40
C VAL A 95 -20.33 28.08 -10.12
N VAL A 96 -21.62 27.72 -10.03
CA VAL A 96 -22.18 27.00 -8.86
C VAL A 96 -21.47 25.66 -8.65
N PHE A 97 -21.33 24.85 -9.70
CA PHE A 97 -20.65 23.56 -9.62
C PHE A 97 -19.14 23.70 -9.37
N ALA A 98 -18.50 24.74 -9.91
CA ALA A 98 -17.08 25.01 -9.67
C ALA A 98 -16.83 25.33 -8.19
N VAL A 99 -17.68 26.17 -7.57
CA VAL A 99 -17.60 26.47 -6.14
C VAL A 99 -17.86 25.23 -5.30
N ALA A 100 -18.92 24.45 -5.63
CA ALA A 100 -19.21 23.21 -4.93
C ALA A 100 -18.03 22.23 -5.00
N THR A 101 -17.44 22.06 -6.19
CA THR A 101 -16.27 21.20 -6.42
C THR A 101 -15.05 21.68 -5.64
N ALA A 102 -14.78 22.99 -5.61
CA ALA A 102 -13.68 23.56 -4.84
C ALA A 102 -13.84 23.29 -3.34
N VAL A 103 -15.04 23.50 -2.79
CA VAL A 103 -15.35 23.21 -1.38
C VAL A 103 -15.17 21.72 -1.09
N LEU A 104 -15.74 20.86 -1.93
CA LEU A 104 -15.66 19.41 -1.76
C LEU A 104 -14.21 18.91 -1.82
N GLY A 105 -13.40 19.45 -2.75
CA GLY A 105 -11.98 19.13 -2.85
C GLY A 105 -11.21 19.53 -1.59
N VAL A 106 -11.44 20.74 -1.07
CA VAL A 106 -10.79 21.21 0.16
C VAL A 106 -11.20 20.37 1.38
N VAL A 107 -12.50 20.05 1.52
CA VAL A 107 -13.02 19.21 2.61
C VAL A 107 -12.47 17.79 2.49
N GLY A 108 -12.45 17.22 1.29
CA GLY A 108 -11.90 15.89 1.02
C GLY A 108 -10.43 15.79 1.39
N VAL A 109 -9.59 16.73 0.93
CA VAL A 109 -8.16 16.79 1.29
C VAL A 109 -7.97 16.93 2.81
N ARG A 110 -8.78 17.77 3.47
CA ARG A 110 -8.77 17.91 4.92
C ARG A 110 -9.21 16.65 5.66
N GLY A 111 -10.16 15.89 5.11
CA GLY A 111 -10.61 14.61 5.65
C GLY A 111 -9.53 13.55 5.58
N LEU A 112 -8.88 13.41 4.42
CA LEU A 112 -7.75 12.49 4.23
C LEU A 112 -6.60 12.78 5.20
N ARG A 113 -6.29 14.06 5.41
CA ARG A 113 -5.25 14.48 6.37
C ARG A 113 -5.57 14.16 7.83
N ARG A 114 -6.84 13.95 8.19
CA ARG A 114 -7.27 13.66 9.59
C ARG A 114 -7.54 12.18 9.84
N GLY A 115 -7.99 11.43 8.84
CA GLY A 115 -8.48 10.06 8.99
C GLY A 115 -7.44 8.95 8.79
N VAL A 116 -6.30 9.22 8.15
CA VAL A 116 -5.23 8.25 7.95
C VAL A 116 -4.01 8.71 8.73
N PRO A 117 -3.74 8.22 9.95
CA PRO A 117 -2.47 8.49 10.60
C PRO A 117 -1.38 7.88 9.69
N PRO A 118 -0.41 8.67 9.19
CA PRO A 118 0.61 8.21 8.26
C PRO A 118 1.62 7.22 8.87
N VAL A 119 1.36 6.70 10.07
CA VAL A 119 2.21 5.74 10.76
C VAL A 119 1.33 4.82 11.62
N PRO A 120 1.37 3.48 11.44
CA PRO A 120 0.74 2.54 12.35
C PRO A 120 1.27 2.77 13.77
N LYS A 121 0.42 3.19 14.70
CA LYS A 121 0.82 3.37 16.10
C LYS A 121 1.14 2.04 16.79
N ASP A 122 0.64 0.95 16.24
CA ASP A 122 0.75 -0.39 16.81
C ASP A 122 2.16 -0.98 16.65
N THR A 123 2.90 -0.60 15.60
CA THR A 123 4.30 -1.02 15.42
C THR A 123 5.24 -0.34 16.42
N LEU A 124 4.93 0.90 16.84
CA LEU A 124 5.69 1.59 17.88
C LEU A 124 5.43 1.02 19.28
N ARG A 125 4.19 0.59 19.58
CA ARG A 125 3.85 0.02 20.88
C ARG A 125 4.48 -1.37 21.08
N SER A 126 4.41 -2.22 20.07
CA SER A 126 5.02 -3.56 20.08
C SER A 126 6.55 -3.52 20.11
N ALA A 127 7.19 -2.52 19.50
CA ALA A 127 8.63 -2.30 19.64
C ALA A 127 9.01 -1.86 21.06
N ARG A 128 8.18 -1.03 21.71
CA ARG A 128 8.43 -0.53 23.08
C ARG A 128 8.25 -1.62 24.13
N GLU A 129 7.25 -2.49 23.97
CA GLU A 129 7.01 -3.63 24.86
C GLU A 129 8.18 -4.62 24.87
N ARG A 130 8.82 -4.84 23.72
CA ARG A 130 9.97 -5.74 23.60
C ARG A 130 11.21 -5.21 24.34
N LEU A 131 11.44 -3.90 24.28
CA LEU A 131 12.56 -3.28 24.98
C LEU A 131 12.38 -3.31 26.51
N THR A 132 11.16 -3.07 26.99
CA THR A 132 10.88 -3.13 28.44
C THR A 132 10.89 -4.55 29.01
N ALA A 133 10.65 -5.57 28.19
CA ALA A 133 10.76 -6.97 28.61
C ALA A 133 12.22 -7.43 28.72
N ASP A 134 13.09 -6.98 27.82
CA ASP A 134 14.53 -7.29 27.82
C ASP A 134 15.25 -6.63 29.01
N ASP A 135 14.90 -5.38 29.33
CA ASP A 135 15.44 -4.66 30.50
C ASP A 135 15.04 -5.35 31.84
N ALA A 136 13.87 -5.98 31.89
CA ALA A 136 13.38 -6.67 33.09
C ALA A 136 14.15 -7.98 33.36
N ASP A 137 14.42 -8.77 32.33
CA ASP A 137 15.24 -10.00 32.45
C ASP A 137 16.70 -9.68 32.82
N ALA A 138 17.26 -8.60 32.30
CA ALA A 138 18.61 -8.14 32.64
C ALA A 138 18.75 -7.71 34.12
N SER A 139 17.67 -7.19 34.72
CA SER A 139 17.63 -6.76 36.12
C SER A 139 17.35 -7.88 37.13
N SER A 140 16.84 -9.04 36.67
CA SER A 140 16.53 -10.20 37.52
C SER A 140 17.71 -11.18 37.67
N GLY A 141 18.78 -11.03 36.88
CA GLY A 141 19.94 -11.92 36.85
C GLY A 141 21.19 -11.43 37.59
N ALA A 142 21.12 -10.27 38.27
CA ALA A 142 22.20 -9.68 39.06
C ALA A 142 21.86 -9.73 40.56
#